data_AF-A0AA39VTL6-F1
#
_entry.id   AF-A0AA39VTL6-F1
#
_cell.length_a   1.000
_cell.length_b   1.000
_cell.length_c   1.000
_cell.angle_alpha   90.00
_cell.angle_beta   90.00
_cell.angle_gamma   90.00
#
_symmetry.space_group_name_H-M   'P 1'
#
loop_
_entity.id
_entity.type
_entity.pdbx_description
1 polymer ?
#
loop_
_entity_poly.entity_id
_entity_poly.type
_entity_poly.pdbx_seq_one_letter_code
_entity_poly.pdbx_strand_id
1 'polypeptide(L)'
;MEAGIPELTKPFFQVHLEGLLLKSFLPLQLMTLAAAHLTGDTIPWYQWLERTIGNLCWPQFTRALSTRFGTLEEADPGGALSKLSQNGTVKDYQVQFKRLSNRTRGLPESFLISCFLSGLCE
;
A
#
# COMPACT_ATOMS: atom_id res chain seq x y z
N MET A 1 35.08 36.05 19.27
CA MET A 1 35.44 34.66 18.87
C MET A 1 34.16 33.87 18.97
N GLU A 2 33.33 33.99 17.93
CA GLU A 2 31.98 33.43 17.86
C GLU A 2 32.08 31.94 17.54
N ALA A 3 31.74 31.08 18.48
CA ALA A 3 31.59 29.64 18.25
C ALA A 3 30.13 29.36 17.91
N GLY A 4 29.81 29.33 16.62
CA GLY A 4 28.51 28.92 16.10
C GLY A 4 28.23 27.45 16.43
N ILE A 5 27.09 27.20 17.07
CA ILE A 5 26.55 25.85 17.29
C ILE A 5 25.99 25.35 15.96
N PRO A 6 26.44 24.19 15.42
CA PRO A 6 25.89 23.68 14.17
C PRO A 6 24.47 23.15 14.38
N GLU A 7 23.53 23.82 13.71
CA GLU A 7 22.13 23.41 13.55
C GLU A 7 22.05 22.14 12.70
N LEU A 8 22.23 20.96 13.31
CA LEU A 8 22.19 19.71 12.56
C LEU A 8 21.59 18.55 13.35
N THR A 9 20.28 18.60 13.66
CA THR A 9 19.48 17.36 13.88
C THR A 9 17.96 17.55 13.90
N LYS A 10 17.38 18.57 13.24
CA LYS A 10 15.91 18.71 13.19
C LYS A 10 15.15 17.73 12.25
N PRO A 11 15.70 17.20 11.13
CA PRO A 11 14.87 16.42 10.20
C PRO A 11 14.67 14.94 10.62
N PHE A 12 15.57 14.38 11.44
CA PHE A 12 15.48 12.96 11.83
C PHE A 12 14.37 12.69 12.85
N PHE A 13 14.16 13.58 13.81
CA PHE A 13 13.08 13.44 14.80
C PHE A 13 11.71 13.79 14.21
N GLN A 14 11.64 14.74 13.28
CA GLN A 14 10.39 15.16 12.64
C GLN A 14 9.75 14.03 11.82
N VAL A 15 10.52 13.32 10.99
CA VAL A 15 10.01 12.23 10.13
C VAL A 15 9.62 10.99 10.96
N HIS A 16 10.34 10.71 12.05
CA HIS A 16 9.98 9.61 12.94
C HIS A 16 8.68 9.90 13.71
N LEU A 17 8.47 11.15 14.13
CA LEU A 17 7.24 11.58 14.80
C LEU A 17 6.03 11.61 13.87
N GLU A 18 6.17 11.97 12.59
CA GLU A 18 5.07 11.89 11.61
C GLU A 18 4.67 10.44 11.31
N GLY A 19 5.65 9.53 11.23
CA GLY A 19 5.39 8.08 11.11
C GLY A 19 4.77 7.47 12.39
N LEU A 20 5.05 8.04 13.56
CA LEU A 20 4.43 7.66 14.84
C LEU A 20 3.04 8.27 15.03
N LEU A 21 2.80 9.50 14.56
CA LEU A 21 1.49 10.17 14.62
C LEU A 21 0.44 9.43 13.79
N LEU A 22 0.84 8.87 12.65
CA LEU A 22 -0.01 8.00 11.84
C LEU A 22 -0.31 6.65 12.52
N LYS A 23 0.59 6.16 13.40
CA LYS A 23 0.41 4.94 14.19
C LYS A 23 -0.35 5.17 15.49
N SER A 24 -0.35 6.40 16.03
CA SER A 24 -1.07 6.78 17.26
C SER A 24 -2.47 7.31 16.99
N PHE A 25 -2.89 7.40 15.72
CA PHE A 25 -4.28 7.71 15.39
C PHE A 25 -5.14 6.57 15.95
N LEU A 26 -6.01 6.90 16.91
CA LEU A 26 -6.91 5.92 17.51
C LEU A 26 -7.60 5.15 16.38
N PRO A 27 -7.75 3.82 16.45
CA PRO A 27 -8.32 3.01 15.37
C PRO A 27 -9.67 3.54 14.86
N LEU A 28 -10.46 4.17 15.76
CA LEU A 28 -11.71 4.85 15.43
C LEU A 28 -11.52 6.09 14.55
N GLN A 29 -10.49 6.89 14.82
CA GLN A 29 -10.19 8.08 14.03
C GLN A 29 -9.76 7.68 12.61
N LEU A 30 -8.96 6.62 12.44
CA LEU A 30 -8.56 6.09 11.12
C LEU A 30 -9.79 5.70 10.29
N MET A 31 -10.74 5.02 10.92
CA MET A 31 -11.97 4.62 10.28
C MET A 31 -12.81 5.82 9.86
N THR A 32 -13.00 6.81 10.74
CA THR A 32 -13.76 8.03 10.42
C THR A 32 -13.14 8.78 9.25
N LEU A 33 -11.81 8.93 9.23
CA LEU A 33 -11.09 9.59 8.15
C LEU A 33 -11.27 8.82 6.84
N ALA A 34 -11.06 7.50 6.83
CA ALA A 34 -11.22 6.69 5.63
C ALA A 34 -12.67 6.71 5.11
N ALA A 35 -13.66 6.64 5.99
CA ALA A 35 -15.07 6.74 5.64
C ALA A 35 -15.43 8.12 5.05
N ALA A 36 -14.84 9.21 5.56
CA ALA A 36 -15.04 10.57 5.04
C ALA A 36 -14.50 10.76 3.61
N HIS A 37 -13.54 9.93 3.18
CA HIS A 37 -12.99 9.93 1.82
C HIS A 37 -13.72 8.97 0.87
N LEU A 38 -14.72 8.21 1.34
CA LEU A 38 -15.58 7.42 0.46
C LEU A 38 -16.49 8.34 -0.37
N THR A 39 -16.57 8.07 -1.67
CA THR A 39 -17.34 8.88 -2.62
C THR A 39 -18.15 8.00 -3.58
N GLY A 40 -19.25 8.54 -4.10
CA GLY A 40 -20.12 7.83 -5.03
C GLY A 40 -20.66 6.51 -4.46
N ASP A 41 -20.58 5.44 -5.25
CA ASP A 41 -21.18 4.13 -4.94
C ASP A 41 -20.52 3.38 -3.77
N THR A 42 -19.43 3.91 -3.21
CA THR A 42 -18.76 3.34 -2.03
C THR A 42 -19.50 3.66 -0.73
N ILE A 43 -20.29 4.75 -0.68
CA ILE A 43 -21.02 5.18 0.54
C ILE A 43 -22.15 4.21 0.91
N PRO A 44 -23.07 3.81 0.00
CA PRO A 44 -24.14 2.87 0.35
C PRO A 44 -23.59 1.49 0.75
N TRP A 45 -22.48 1.08 0.15
CA TRP A 45 -21.80 -0.15 0.53
C TRP A 45 -21.23 -0.08 1.95
N TYR A 46 -20.56 1.01 2.31
CA TYR A 46 -20.00 1.18 3.64
C TYR A 46 -21.08 1.15 4.72
N GLN A 47 -22.19 1.85 4.50
CA GLN A 47 -23.36 1.83 5.41
C GLN A 47 -23.98 0.43 5.55
N TRP A 48 -23.97 -0.39 4.49
CA TRP A 48 -24.39 -1.79 4.57
C TRP A 48 -23.38 -2.63 5.36
N LEU A 49 -22.08 -2.41 5.14
CA LEU A 49 -21.00 -3.13 5.82
C LEU A 49 -21.01 -2.89 7.33
N GLU A 50 -21.18 -1.63 7.76
CA GLU A 50 -21.31 -1.27 9.18
C GLU A 50 -22.52 -1.93 9.83
N ARG A 51 -23.68 -1.94 9.15
CA ARG A 51 -24.90 -2.61 9.65
C ARG A 51 -24.75 -4.12 9.75
N THR A 52 -23.98 -4.72 8.84
CA THR A 52 -23.79 -6.18 8.77
C THR A 52 -22.80 -6.67 9.82
N ILE A 53 -21.72 -5.93 10.06
CA ILE A 53 -20.63 -6.34 10.97
C ILE A 53 -20.82 -5.79 12.38
N GLY A 54 -21.49 -4.64 12.54
CA GLY A 54 -21.82 -4.01 13.83
C GLY A 54 -20.64 -3.37 14.56
N ASN A 55 -19.51 -4.07 14.66
CA ASN A 55 -18.25 -3.60 15.24
C ASN A 55 -17.10 -3.77 14.24
N LEU A 56 -17.18 -3.03 13.14
CA LEU A 56 -16.20 -3.08 12.07
C LEU A 56 -14.84 -2.56 12.59
N CYS A 57 -13.77 -3.33 12.46
CA CYS A 57 -12.41 -2.88 12.79
C CYS A 57 -11.58 -2.60 11.52
N TRP A 58 -10.52 -1.82 11.66
CA TRP A 58 -9.69 -1.40 10.52
C TRP A 58 -9.19 -2.55 9.61
N PRO A 59 -8.70 -3.69 10.14
CA PRO A 59 -8.34 -4.85 9.30
C PRO A 59 -9.51 -5.46 8.52
N GLN A 60 -10.72 -5.45 9.09
CA GLN A 60 -11.92 -5.95 8.41
C GLN A 60 -12.39 -4.98 7.32
N PHE A 61 -12.37 -3.67 7.63
CA PHE A 61 -12.72 -2.62 6.68
C PHE A 61 -11.80 -2.64 5.45
N THR A 62 -10.48 -2.62 5.67
CA THR A 62 -9.48 -2.64 4.58
C THR A 62 -9.60 -3.90 3.73
N ARG A 63 -9.80 -5.08 4.35
CA ARG A 63 -10.02 -6.32 3.60
C ARG A 63 -11.28 -6.27 2.75
N ALA A 64 -12.41 -5.85 3.33
CA ALA A 64 -13.68 -5.76 2.60
C ALA A 64 -13.60 -4.75 1.45
N LEU A 65 -12.87 -3.64 1.66
CA LEU A 65 -12.63 -2.62 0.65
C LEU A 65 -11.77 -3.18 -0.50
N SER A 66 -10.67 -3.88 -0.20
CA SER A 66 -9.86 -4.57 -1.21
C SER A 66 -10.63 -5.67 -1.95
N THR A 67 -11.52 -6.41 -1.27
CA THR A 67 -12.33 -7.45 -1.94
C THR A 67 -13.36 -6.86 -2.91
N ARG A 68 -13.99 -5.73 -2.56
CA ARG A 68 -15.06 -5.15 -3.37
C ARG A 68 -14.57 -4.17 -4.43
N PHE A 69 -13.51 -3.43 -4.13
CA PHE A 69 -12.99 -2.34 -4.95
C PHE A 69 -11.51 -2.49 -5.32
N GLY A 70 -10.81 -3.48 -4.75
CA GLY A 70 -9.45 -3.79 -5.19
C GLY A 70 -9.44 -4.40 -6.59
N THR A 71 -8.39 -4.12 -7.33
CA THR A 71 -8.13 -4.85 -8.58
C THR A 71 -7.64 -6.26 -8.25
N LEU A 72 -7.78 -7.22 -9.17
CA LEU A 72 -7.29 -8.59 -8.98
C LEU A 72 -5.78 -8.63 -8.63
N GLU A 73 -5.02 -7.65 -9.13
CA GLU A 73 -3.59 -7.44 -8.81
C GLU A 73 -3.33 -7.05 -7.35
N GLU A 74 -4.31 -6.46 -6.66
CA GLU A 74 -4.21 -6.08 -5.25
C GLU A 74 -4.47 -7.28 -4.32
N ALA A 75 -5.18 -8.31 -4.80
CA ALA A 75 -5.54 -9.49 -4.02
C ALA A 75 -4.44 -10.57 -4.03
N ASP A 76 -3.73 -10.74 -5.14
CA ASP A 76 -2.59 -11.67 -5.29
C ASP A 76 -1.43 -11.01 -6.05
N PRO A 77 -0.62 -10.18 -5.36
CA PRO A 77 0.53 -9.52 -5.99
C PRO A 77 1.60 -10.52 -6.45
N GLY A 78 1.66 -11.72 -5.84
CA GLY A 78 2.60 -12.77 -6.25
C GLY A 78 2.19 -13.42 -7.58
N GLY A 79 0.91 -13.79 -7.70
CA GLY A 79 0.35 -14.29 -8.96
C GLY A 79 0.38 -13.25 -10.07
N ALA A 80 0.13 -11.97 -9.75
CA ALA A 80 0.27 -10.88 -10.71
C ALA A 80 1.73 -10.70 -11.18
N LEU A 81 2.70 -10.76 -10.25
CA LEU A 81 4.12 -10.70 -10.57
C LEU A 81 4.57 -11.89 -11.45
N SER A 82 4.06 -13.09 -11.19
CA SER A 82 4.37 -14.29 -11.98
C SER A 82 3.86 -14.25 -13.43
N LYS A 83 2.84 -13.44 -13.69
CA LYS A 83 2.20 -13.29 -15.01
C LYS A 83 2.60 -11.99 -15.71
N LEU A 84 3.44 -11.17 -15.09
CA LEU A 84 3.84 -9.88 -15.66
C LEU A 84 4.76 -10.10 -16.85
N SER A 85 4.32 -9.68 -18.04
CA SER A 85 5.10 -9.66 -19.27
C SER A 85 5.35 -8.23 -19.76
N GLN A 86 6.51 -7.98 -20.36
CA GLN A 86 6.83 -6.70 -20.98
C GLN A 86 5.89 -6.44 -22.17
N ASN A 87 5.09 -5.39 -22.05
CA ASN A 87 4.28 -4.87 -23.15
C ASN A 87 4.69 -3.42 -23.39
N GLY A 88 5.57 -3.18 -24.37
CA GLY A 88 6.17 -1.88 -24.63
C GLY A 88 7.63 -1.80 -24.19
N THR A 89 8.02 -0.72 -23.51
CA THR A 89 9.42 -0.47 -23.16
C THR A 89 9.87 -1.27 -21.93
N VAL A 90 11.16 -1.64 -21.89
CA VAL A 90 11.78 -2.28 -20.72
C VAL A 90 11.65 -1.40 -19.47
N LYS A 91 11.68 -0.07 -19.64
CA LYS A 91 11.55 0.88 -18.53
C LYS A 91 10.16 0.82 -17.88
N ASP A 92 9.10 0.75 -18.69
CA ASP A 92 7.75 0.62 -18.17
C ASP A 92 7.54 -0.71 -17.46
N TYR A 93 8.09 -1.79 -18.03
CA TYR A 93 8.12 -3.11 -17.40
C TYR A 93 8.82 -3.08 -16.03
N GLN A 94 10.01 -2.47 -15.93
CA GLN A 94 10.74 -2.33 -14.67
C GLN A 94 9.93 -1.56 -13.60
N VAL A 95 9.23 -0.49 -14.01
CA VAL A 95 8.37 0.28 -13.09
C VAL A 95 7.22 -0.59 -12.58
N GLN A 96 6.55 -1.34 -13.45
CA GLN A 96 5.47 -2.24 -13.05
C GLN A 96 5.96 -3.39 -12.17
N PHE A 97 7.09 -4.01 -12.53
CA PHE A 97 7.72 -5.07 -11.75
C PHE A 97 8.04 -4.59 -10.34
N LYS A 98 8.68 -3.42 -10.22
CA LYS A 98 9.02 -2.83 -8.91
C LYS A 98 7.79 -2.49 -8.09
N ARG A 99 6.69 -2.06 -8.73
CA ARG A 99 5.42 -1.79 -8.05
C ARG A 99 4.84 -3.06 -7.43
N LEU A 100 4.87 -4.18 -8.16
CA LEU A 100 4.36 -5.47 -7.70
C LEU A 100 5.29 -6.12 -6.65
N SER A 101 6.61 -6.08 -6.86
CA SER A 101 7.59 -6.66 -5.93
C SER A 101 7.55 -6.00 -4.55
N ASN A 102 7.37 -4.67 -4.50
CA ASN A 102 7.23 -3.93 -3.25
C ASN A 102 5.96 -4.28 -2.45
N ARG A 103 4.97 -4.88 -3.12
CA ARG A 103 3.70 -5.30 -2.52
C ARG A 103 3.72 -6.77 -2.10
N THR A 104 4.59 -7.59 -2.68
CA THR A 104 4.84 -8.96 -2.23
C THR A 104 5.70 -8.96 -0.96
N ARG A 105 5.34 -9.78 0.03
CA ARG A 105 6.14 -9.99 1.25
C ARG A 105 6.56 -11.45 1.34
N GLY A 106 7.83 -11.70 1.69
CA GLY A 106 8.32 -13.05 1.99
C GLY A 106 8.61 -13.95 0.77
N LEU A 107 8.70 -13.40 -0.44
CA LEU A 107 9.17 -14.15 -1.61
C LEU A 107 10.70 -14.17 -1.64
N PRO A 108 11.32 -15.31 -2.01
CA PRO A 108 12.77 -15.38 -2.14
C PRO A 108 13.25 -14.56 -3.34
N GLU A 109 14.43 -13.97 -3.21
CA GLU A 109 15.04 -13.14 -4.26
C GLU A 109 15.20 -13.91 -5.58
N SER A 110 15.56 -15.20 -5.50
CA SER A 110 15.67 -16.08 -6.67
C SER A 110 14.37 -16.21 -7.46
N PHE A 111 13.22 -16.20 -6.79
CA PHE A 111 11.91 -16.22 -7.45
C PHE A 111 11.63 -14.90 -8.16
N LEU A 112 11.93 -13.77 -7.52
CA LEU A 112 11.77 -12.44 -8.14
C LEU A 112 12.64 -12.31 -9.39
N ILE A 113 13.90 -12.75 -9.33
CA ILE A 113 14.80 -12.75 -10.50
C ILE A 113 14.23 -13.63 -11.62
N SER A 114 13.75 -14.84 -11.30
CA SER A 114 13.15 -15.73 -12.28
C SER A 114 11.92 -15.11 -12.95
N CYS A 115 11.04 -14.46 -12.19
CA CYS A 115 9.87 -13.77 -12.75
C CYS A 115 10.28 -12.59 -13.63
N PHE A 116 11.29 -11.82 -13.22
CA PHE A 116 11.80 -10.68 -13.99
C PHE A 116 12.34 -11.13 -15.35
N LEU A 117 13.18 -12.17 -15.36
CA LEU A 117 13.75 -12.71 -16.59
C LEU A 117 12.70 -13.35 -17.50
N SER A 118 11.75 -14.09 -16.92
CA SER A 118 10.69 -14.76 -17.69
C SER A 118 9.68 -13.79 -18.30
N GLY A 119 9.54 -12.58 -17.75
CA GLY A 119 8.61 -11.58 -18.23
C GLY A 119 9.20 -10.61 -19.25
N LEU A 120 10.52 -10.60 -19.45
CA LEU A 120 11.15 -9.77 -20.48
C LEU A 120 10.83 -10.34 -21.87
N CYS A 121 10.46 -9.45 -22.78
CA CYS A 121 10.38 -9.80 -24.19
C CYS A 121 11.80 -9.75 -24.76
N GLU A 122 12.19 -10.78 -25.51
CA GLU A 122 13.42 -10.78 -26.30
C GLU A 122 13.40 -9.65 -27.35
#